data_AF-A0A7V5TNP1-F1
#
_entry.id   AF-A0A7V5TNP1-F1
#
_cell.length_a   1.000
_cell.length_b   1.000
_cell.length_c   1.000
_cell.angle_alpha   90.00
_cell.angle_beta   90.00
_cell.angle_gamma   90.00
#
_symmetry.space_group_name_H-M   'P 1'
#
loop_
_entity.id
_entity.type
_entity.pdbx_description
1 polymer ?
#
loop_
_entity_poly.entity_id
_entity_poly.type
_entity_poly.pdbx_seq_one_letter_code
_entity_poly.pdbx_strand_id
1 'polypeptide(L)'
;SDRLADDPDGMAAFSSRGPVEDSRYKPDVVAPGTFIISTRSSVASGTGWGEGNAYYEYMGGTSMATPLVAGATALVRQFYTDEEGITPSAALVKATLINGATDINPGQYGTGAGREIPGPRPTNVAGWGRVNIAHSIFPAAPRRLLYEDQTTGLNTGATDTYTYTVLDSSEPFQVTLVWNDYPASTASNGGLVNDLDLEITGPGGTYHPNGLSTADRVNNVENIDIASPQTGLYVVTVSAYNVPQGPQPYALVASGAITLYTAPPPHITAISPARGVNTGTVHVTLSGTGFAAGAAVKLTHSGRPDIVGSNVTVPSTTTLTCDFDLDGAPIGPRDVVVTNPDGQRGTLAAGFTILLPPAPDVTVDKSVVGSDFQPGDPVTFTLRVSNQGQKTAHHPVVSDPLPSEIVNHSWTSPLPITLVTGTSYRWNLPPLTVGAGVVITIYGRVANGSVGSVHWPVVNTASVSDPDDITPGNNTDSASLGKAYVYLPLILRTWPPVPGAATLNAIDNSDGDENYTVSWSAADRATTYLLQEATNSSFSNATTAYSGTATSVEITGQARGVTYYYRVQGHNSWGAGGWSNIQSVLVPELDPVVNGDFESGTYGWTEY
;
A
#
# COMPACT_ATOMS: atom_id res chain seq x y z
N SER A 1 -59.75 -37.17 -13.47
CA SER A 1 -60.04 -35.83 -14.04
C SER A 1 -58.81 -34.99 -13.82
N ASP A 2 -58.02 -34.79 -14.87
CA ASP A 2 -56.94 -33.82 -14.91
C ASP A 2 -57.52 -32.42 -14.61
N ARG A 3 -56.95 -31.71 -13.63
CA ARG A 3 -57.28 -30.31 -13.39
C ARG A 3 -56.27 -29.50 -14.19
N LEU A 4 -56.76 -28.74 -15.16
CA LEU A 4 -55.97 -28.01 -16.17
C LEU A 4 -54.87 -27.04 -15.63
N ALA A 5 -54.79 -26.80 -14.31
CA ALA A 5 -53.79 -25.95 -13.66
C ALA A 5 -53.70 -26.27 -12.14
N ASP A 6 -53.12 -27.40 -11.76
CA ASP A 6 -52.90 -27.76 -10.35
C ASP A 6 -51.46 -28.13 -9.97
N ASP A 7 -50.56 -28.27 -10.96
CA ASP A 7 -49.15 -28.60 -10.77
C ASP A 7 -48.25 -27.72 -11.66
N PRO A 8 -47.29 -26.97 -11.09
CA PRO A 8 -46.39 -26.12 -11.88
C PRO A 8 -45.34 -26.92 -12.68
N ASP A 9 -45.11 -28.19 -12.37
CA ASP A 9 -44.21 -29.10 -13.10
C ASP A 9 -44.95 -29.93 -14.16
N GLY A 10 -46.28 -29.83 -14.24
CA GLY A 10 -47.09 -30.45 -15.29
C GLY A 10 -47.01 -29.71 -16.63
N MET A 11 -46.81 -30.46 -17.72
CA MET A 11 -46.81 -29.89 -19.06
C MET A 11 -48.22 -29.81 -19.62
N ALA A 12 -48.61 -28.62 -20.08
CA ALA A 12 -49.91 -28.47 -20.72
C ALA A 12 -50.02 -29.38 -21.97
N ALA A 13 -51.07 -30.19 -22.04
CA ALA A 13 -51.22 -31.19 -23.11
C ALA A 13 -51.14 -30.60 -24.52
N PHE A 14 -51.68 -29.39 -24.73
CA PHE A 14 -51.68 -28.67 -26.00
C PHE A 14 -50.32 -28.04 -26.37
N SER A 15 -49.35 -28.00 -25.45
CA SER A 15 -48.04 -27.41 -25.73
C SER A 15 -47.37 -28.18 -26.86
N SER A 16 -46.94 -27.46 -27.90
CA SER A 16 -46.20 -28.06 -29.00
C SER A 16 -44.88 -28.65 -28.49
N ARG A 17 -44.50 -29.79 -29.05
CA ARG A 17 -43.30 -30.53 -28.69
C ARG A 17 -42.36 -30.55 -29.89
N GLY A 18 -41.07 -30.44 -29.63
CA GLY A 18 -40.04 -30.67 -30.62
C GLY A 18 -39.91 -32.16 -30.99
N PRO A 19 -38.82 -32.51 -31.68
CA PRO A 19 -37.79 -31.60 -32.16
C PRO A 19 -38.29 -30.73 -33.34
N VAL A 20 -37.50 -29.75 -33.72
CA VAL A 20 -37.64 -29.10 -35.04
C VAL A 20 -37.33 -30.13 -36.14
N GLU A 21 -37.72 -29.88 -37.40
CA GLU A 21 -37.46 -30.78 -38.53
C GLU A 21 -35.96 -31.11 -38.71
N ASP A 22 -35.06 -30.19 -38.32
CA ASP A 22 -33.60 -30.38 -38.30
C ASP A 22 -33.07 -31.01 -37.00
N SER A 23 -33.95 -31.60 -36.18
CA SER A 23 -33.65 -32.29 -34.93
C SER A 23 -33.25 -31.42 -33.74
N ARG A 24 -33.28 -30.08 -33.85
CA ARG A 24 -33.00 -29.20 -32.70
C ARG A 24 -34.04 -29.30 -31.60
N TYR A 25 -33.60 -29.08 -30.36
CA TYR A 25 -34.49 -28.99 -29.21
C TYR A 25 -35.36 -27.75 -29.29
N LYS A 26 -36.69 -27.95 -29.22
CA LYS A 26 -37.68 -26.89 -28.98
C LYS A 26 -38.82 -27.42 -28.08
N PRO A 27 -39.45 -26.55 -27.28
CA PRO A 27 -39.10 -25.12 -27.04
C PRO A 27 -37.73 -24.96 -26.33
N ASP A 28 -37.19 -23.74 -26.23
CA ASP A 28 -35.96 -23.52 -25.45
C ASP A 28 -36.24 -23.59 -23.94
N VAL A 29 -37.32 -22.94 -23.49
CA VAL A 29 -37.76 -22.89 -22.09
C VAL A 29 -39.28 -22.95 -22.05
N VAL A 30 -39.82 -23.29 -20.88
CA VAL A 30 -41.26 -23.29 -20.61
C VAL A 30 -41.62 -22.36 -19.45
N ALA A 31 -42.89 -22.01 -19.37
CA ALA A 31 -43.44 -21.16 -18.30
C ALA A 31 -44.94 -21.46 -18.12
N PRO A 32 -45.55 -21.08 -16.98
CA PRO A 32 -46.98 -21.22 -16.78
C PRO A 32 -47.79 -20.62 -17.95
N GLY A 33 -48.69 -21.43 -18.51
CA GLY A 33 -49.48 -21.07 -19.68
C GLY A 33 -50.94 -21.54 -19.63
N THR A 34 -51.40 -22.08 -18.51
CA THR A 34 -52.80 -22.48 -18.30
C THR A 34 -53.42 -21.60 -17.22
N PHE A 35 -54.68 -21.18 -17.43
CA PHE A 35 -55.42 -20.31 -16.50
C PHE A 35 -54.62 -19.09 -16.04
N ILE A 36 -53.98 -18.40 -16.99
CA ILE A 36 -53.29 -17.14 -16.73
C ILE A 36 -54.31 -16.01 -16.73
N ILE A 37 -54.46 -15.33 -15.60
CA ILE A 37 -55.25 -14.10 -15.51
C ILE A 37 -54.43 -12.92 -16.03
N SER A 38 -54.97 -12.20 -17.01
CA SER A 38 -54.34 -10.99 -17.55
C SER A 38 -55.39 -9.97 -17.99
N THR A 39 -54.93 -8.82 -18.50
CA THR A 39 -55.80 -7.70 -18.87
C THR A 39 -56.80 -8.09 -19.95
N ARG A 40 -58.08 -7.81 -19.70
CA ARG A 40 -59.18 -8.02 -20.64
C ARG A 40 -59.37 -6.78 -21.51
N SER A 41 -59.41 -6.95 -22.83
CA SER A 41 -59.74 -5.85 -23.74
C SER A 41 -61.17 -5.35 -23.50
N SER A 42 -61.37 -4.03 -23.47
CA SER A 42 -62.67 -3.42 -23.24
C SER A 42 -63.71 -3.69 -24.33
N VAL A 43 -63.28 -4.19 -25.49
CA VAL A 43 -64.16 -4.59 -26.60
C VAL A 43 -64.27 -6.12 -26.76
N ALA A 44 -63.64 -6.90 -25.87
CA ALA A 44 -63.73 -8.36 -25.91
C ALA A 44 -65.09 -8.87 -25.42
N SER A 45 -65.78 -9.64 -26.27
CA SER A 45 -67.13 -10.16 -26.00
C SER A 45 -67.16 -11.55 -25.35
N GLY A 46 -66.02 -12.22 -25.19
CA GLY A 46 -65.90 -13.56 -24.59
C GLY A 46 -65.36 -13.54 -23.16
N THR A 47 -65.30 -14.73 -22.54
CA THR A 47 -64.70 -14.93 -21.20
C THR A 47 -63.42 -15.78 -21.26
N GLY A 48 -62.86 -16.01 -22.46
CA GLY A 48 -61.68 -16.86 -22.63
C GLY A 48 -61.87 -18.24 -22.00
N TRP A 49 -60.98 -18.58 -21.07
CA TRP A 49 -61.00 -19.81 -20.26
C TRP A 49 -61.70 -19.61 -18.90
N GLY A 50 -62.05 -18.38 -18.54
CA GLY A 50 -62.72 -18.04 -17.30
C GLY A 50 -62.78 -16.53 -17.08
N GLU A 51 -63.82 -16.06 -16.40
CA GLU A 51 -63.94 -14.65 -16.02
C GLU A 51 -63.12 -14.36 -14.75
N GLY A 52 -62.31 -13.29 -14.77
CA GLY A 52 -61.65 -12.76 -13.58
C GLY A 52 -62.47 -11.65 -12.95
N ASN A 53 -62.60 -10.52 -13.65
CA ASN A 53 -63.53 -9.43 -13.38
C ASN A 53 -63.70 -8.53 -14.62
N ALA A 54 -64.25 -7.31 -14.47
CA ALA A 54 -64.44 -6.36 -15.58
C ALA A 54 -63.17 -5.97 -16.35
N TYR A 55 -61.99 -6.09 -15.74
CA TYR A 55 -60.70 -5.69 -16.30
C TYR A 55 -59.76 -6.86 -16.59
N TYR A 56 -60.10 -8.09 -16.17
CA TYR A 56 -59.23 -9.24 -16.26
C TYR A 56 -59.98 -10.52 -16.68
N GLU A 57 -59.35 -11.33 -17.50
CA GLU A 57 -59.86 -12.63 -17.94
C GLU A 57 -58.77 -13.71 -17.86
N TYR A 58 -59.19 -14.96 -17.68
CA TYR A 58 -58.32 -16.12 -17.75
C TYR A 58 -58.18 -16.58 -19.20
N MET A 59 -56.94 -16.79 -19.65
CA MET A 59 -56.64 -17.45 -20.92
C MET A 59 -55.63 -18.59 -20.70
N GLY A 60 -55.50 -19.44 -21.70
CA GLY A 60 -54.49 -20.49 -21.74
C GLY A 60 -53.94 -20.68 -23.13
N GLY A 61 -52.68 -21.08 -23.20
CA GLY A 61 -51.94 -21.24 -24.44
C GLY A 61 -50.45 -20.97 -24.22
N THR A 62 -49.63 -21.45 -25.15
CA THR A 62 -48.24 -20.98 -25.28
C THR A 62 -48.19 -19.47 -25.50
N SER A 63 -49.24 -18.88 -26.11
CA SER A 63 -49.48 -17.44 -26.21
C SER A 63 -49.51 -16.70 -24.86
N MET A 64 -49.78 -17.39 -23.74
CA MET A 64 -49.75 -16.80 -22.40
C MET A 64 -48.40 -17.04 -21.71
N ALA A 65 -47.76 -18.18 -21.98
CA ALA A 65 -46.41 -18.46 -21.49
C ALA A 65 -45.34 -17.52 -22.12
N THR A 66 -45.44 -17.24 -23.43
CA THR A 66 -44.49 -16.38 -24.15
C THR A 66 -44.37 -14.96 -23.57
N PRO A 67 -45.45 -14.18 -23.36
CA PRO A 67 -45.34 -12.83 -22.78
C PRO A 67 -44.85 -12.85 -21.33
N LEU A 68 -45.11 -13.92 -20.58
CA LEU A 68 -44.54 -14.09 -19.24
C LEU A 68 -43.00 -14.21 -19.31
N VAL A 69 -42.48 -15.01 -20.24
CA VAL A 69 -41.04 -15.11 -20.50
C VAL A 69 -40.47 -13.82 -21.10
N ALA A 70 -41.24 -13.07 -21.89
CA ALA A 70 -40.82 -11.76 -22.40
C ALA A 70 -40.63 -10.73 -21.27
N GLY A 71 -41.53 -10.71 -20.27
CA GLY A 71 -41.36 -9.91 -19.06
C GLY A 71 -40.14 -10.36 -18.24
N ALA A 72 -39.96 -11.67 -18.10
CA ALA A 72 -38.79 -12.27 -17.45
C ALA A 72 -37.47 -11.87 -18.15
N THR A 73 -37.48 -11.86 -19.48
CA THR A 73 -36.37 -11.42 -20.35
C THR A 73 -36.03 -9.94 -20.12
N ALA A 74 -37.04 -9.09 -19.93
CA ALA A 74 -36.82 -7.67 -19.62
C ALA A 74 -36.11 -7.49 -18.27
N LEU A 75 -36.44 -8.30 -17.25
CA LEU A 75 -35.75 -8.30 -15.96
C LEU A 75 -34.29 -8.75 -16.08
N VAL A 76 -34.01 -9.80 -16.85
CA VAL A 76 -32.62 -10.24 -17.09
C VAL A 76 -31.82 -9.16 -17.82
N ARG A 77 -32.42 -8.52 -18.84
CA ARG A 77 -31.77 -7.39 -19.54
C ARG A 77 -31.52 -6.23 -18.59
N GLN A 78 -32.48 -5.91 -17.72
CA GLN A 78 -32.34 -4.87 -16.71
C GLN A 78 -31.21 -5.19 -15.74
N PHE A 79 -31.15 -6.41 -15.20
CA PHE A 79 -30.06 -6.86 -14.33
C PHE A 79 -28.69 -6.56 -14.94
N TYR A 80 -28.45 -6.99 -16.18
CA TYR A 80 -27.16 -6.73 -16.83
C TYR A 80 -26.89 -5.24 -17.09
N THR A 81 -27.93 -4.45 -17.37
CA THR A 81 -27.78 -3.01 -17.67
C THR A 81 -27.54 -2.19 -16.41
N ASP A 82 -28.33 -2.43 -15.36
CA ASP A 82 -28.42 -1.59 -14.17
C ASP A 82 -27.46 -2.08 -13.07
N GLU A 83 -27.33 -3.39 -12.87
CA GLU A 83 -26.50 -3.97 -11.80
C GLU A 83 -25.08 -4.31 -12.29
N GLU A 84 -24.96 -4.90 -13.48
CA GLU A 84 -23.65 -5.30 -14.04
C GLU A 84 -23.02 -4.21 -14.92
N GLY A 85 -23.78 -3.18 -15.30
CA GLY A 85 -23.28 -2.03 -16.08
C GLY A 85 -22.91 -2.35 -17.53
N ILE A 86 -23.45 -3.42 -18.11
CA ILE A 86 -23.18 -3.84 -19.51
C ILE A 86 -24.44 -3.79 -20.38
N THR A 87 -24.27 -3.71 -21.70
CA THR A 87 -25.39 -3.96 -22.64
C THR A 87 -25.34 -5.41 -23.08
N PRO A 88 -26.22 -6.29 -22.57
CA PRO A 88 -26.13 -7.72 -22.86
C PRO A 88 -26.55 -8.03 -24.30
N SER A 89 -25.88 -8.98 -24.93
CA SER A 89 -26.33 -9.58 -26.19
C SER A 89 -27.62 -10.39 -25.98
N ALA A 90 -28.36 -10.63 -27.07
CA ALA A 90 -29.52 -11.53 -27.01
C ALA A 90 -29.11 -12.98 -26.66
N ALA A 91 -27.87 -13.38 -27.01
CA ALA A 91 -27.33 -14.68 -26.66
C ALA A 91 -27.11 -14.79 -25.14
N LEU A 92 -26.55 -13.75 -24.51
CA LEU A 92 -26.36 -13.71 -23.05
C LEU A 92 -27.69 -13.81 -22.33
N VAL A 93 -28.67 -12.99 -22.69
CA VAL A 93 -30.00 -13.02 -22.04
C VAL A 93 -30.65 -14.41 -22.16
N LYS A 94 -30.53 -15.06 -23.34
CA LYS A 94 -31.03 -16.42 -23.55
C LYS A 94 -30.26 -17.45 -22.72
N ALA A 95 -28.93 -17.37 -22.67
CA ALA A 95 -28.08 -18.27 -21.89
C ALA A 95 -28.41 -18.19 -20.40
N THR A 96 -28.62 -16.99 -19.86
CA THR A 96 -28.95 -16.76 -18.45
C THR A 96 -30.29 -17.40 -18.07
N LEU A 97 -31.33 -17.22 -18.90
CA LEU A 97 -32.64 -17.84 -18.68
C LEU A 97 -32.58 -19.37 -18.71
N ILE A 98 -31.81 -19.93 -19.65
CA ILE A 98 -31.65 -21.38 -19.81
C ILE A 98 -30.85 -21.95 -18.64
N ASN A 99 -29.72 -21.34 -18.30
CA ASN A 99 -28.84 -21.81 -17.23
C ASN A 99 -29.58 -21.85 -15.89
N GLY A 100 -30.32 -20.79 -15.58
CA GLY A 100 -31.12 -20.68 -14.35
C GLY A 100 -32.47 -21.41 -14.37
N ALA A 101 -32.91 -21.97 -15.50
CA ALA A 101 -34.18 -22.69 -15.57
C ALA A 101 -34.23 -23.91 -14.64
N THR A 102 -35.40 -24.19 -14.09
CA THR A 102 -35.67 -25.36 -13.26
C THR A 102 -35.98 -26.56 -14.17
N ASP A 103 -35.21 -27.64 -14.05
CA ASP A 103 -35.57 -28.92 -14.64
C ASP A 103 -36.87 -29.42 -13.98
N ILE A 104 -37.88 -29.69 -14.81
CA ILE A 104 -39.19 -30.16 -14.35
C ILE A 104 -39.36 -31.68 -14.53
N ASN A 105 -38.28 -32.42 -14.82
CA ASN A 105 -38.30 -33.88 -14.79
C ASN A 105 -38.67 -34.40 -13.38
N PRO A 106 -39.59 -35.39 -13.24
CA PRO A 106 -40.22 -36.23 -14.27
C PRO A 106 -41.53 -35.69 -14.87
N GLY A 107 -41.95 -34.48 -14.53
CA GLY A 107 -43.27 -33.93 -14.83
C GLY A 107 -44.33 -34.39 -13.84
N GLN A 108 -45.59 -34.11 -14.16
CA GLN A 108 -46.76 -34.49 -13.36
C GLN A 108 -47.25 -35.90 -13.71
N TYR A 109 -47.14 -36.31 -14.98
CA TYR A 109 -47.83 -37.49 -15.50
C TYR A 109 -46.92 -38.62 -15.99
N GLY A 110 -47.43 -39.85 -15.81
CA GLY A 110 -46.87 -41.06 -16.40
C GLY A 110 -45.62 -41.60 -15.72
N THR A 111 -45.22 -42.82 -16.09
CA THR A 111 -44.00 -43.47 -15.62
C THR A 111 -43.36 -44.26 -16.78
N GLY A 112 -42.07 -44.59 -16.66
CA GLY A 112 -41.33 -45.32 -17.70
C GLY A 112 -41.44 -44.64 -19.06
N ALA A 113 -41.74 -45.41 -20.11
CA ALA A 113 -41.87 -44.91 -21.48
C ALA A 113 -43.07 -43.95 -21.71
N GLY A 114 -44.05 -43.95 -20.81
CA GLY A 114 -45.21 -43.06 -20.86
C GLY A 114 -45.06 -41.79 -20.01
N ARG A 115 -43.86 -41.54 -19.46
CA ARG A 115 -43.57 -40.36 -18.65
C ARG A 115 -43.65 -39.09 -19.50
N GLU A 116 -44.28 -38.07 -18.96
CA GLU A 116 -44.50 -36.77 -19.60
C GLU A 116 -43.19 -36.06 -19.96
N ILE A 117 -42.27 -35.94 -19.00
CA ILE A 117 -40.91 -35.42 -19.24
C ILE A 117 -39.96 -36.62 -19.27
N PRO A 118 -39.45 -37.02 -20.45
CA PRO A 118 -38.83 -38.33 -20.64
C PRO A 118 -37.49 -38.49 -19.92
N GLY A 119 -36.80 -37.41 -19.58
CA GLY A 119 -35.52 -37.41 -18.89
C GLY A 119 -35.13 -36.02 -18.40
N PRO A 120 -33.93 -35.87 -17.81
CA PRO A 120 -33.36 -34.57 -17.47
C PRO A 120 -33.26 -33.67 -18.70
N ARG A 121 -33.14 -32.37 -18.47
CA ARG A 121 -32.95 -31.40 -19.56
C ARG A 121 -31.64 -31.65 -20.35
N PRO A 122 -31.62 -31.37 -21.68
CA PRO A 122 -32.73 -30.87 -22.48
C PRO A 122 -33.70 -31.97 -22.91
N THR A 123 -34.97 -31.60 -23.14
CA THR A 123 -35.97 -32.49 -23.76
C THR A 123 -36.78 -31.77 -24.82
N ASN A 124 -37.36 -32.52 -25.77
CA ASN A 124 -38.30 -31.98 -26.76
C ASN A 124 -39.68 -31.60 -26.18
N VAL A 125 -39.87 -31.73 -24.86
CA VAL A 125 -41.13 -31.41 -24.18
C VAL A 125 -40.98 -30.13 -23.36
N ALA A 126 -39.98 -30.08 -22.48
CA ALA A 126 -39.74 -28.94 -21.59
C ALA A 126 -38.59 -28.03 -22.04
N GLY A 127 -37.89 -28.37 -23.13
CA GLY A 127 -36.66 -27.70 -23.50
C GLY A 127 -35.61 -27.86 -22.40
N TRP A 128 -35.06 -26.72 -22.00
CA TRP A 128 -34.12 -26.57 -20.88
C TRP A 128 -34.80 -26.35 -19.51
N GLY A 129 -36.12 -26.48 -19.45
CA GLY A 129 -36.89 -26.39 -18.22
C GLY A 129 -37.67 -25.10 -18.06
N ARG A 130 -38.28 -24.94 -16.89
CA ARG A 130 -39.15 -23.81 -16.55
C ARG A 130 -38.34 -22.61 -16.12
N VAL A 131 -38.62 -21.44 -16.69
CA VAL A 131 -37.95 -20.18 -16.32
C VAL A 131 -38.04 -19.92 -14.80
N ASN A 132 -36.90 -19.61 -14.18
CA ASN A 132 -36.79 -19.24 -12.78
C ASN A 132 -35.88 -18.01 -12.64
N ILE A 133 -36.47 -16.82 -12.55
CA ILE A 133 -35.72 -15.56 -12.55
C ILE A 133 -34.84 -15.41 -11.31
N ALA A 134 -35.32 -15.78 -10.12
CA ALA A 134 -34.51 -15.71 -8.91
C ALA A 134 -33.24 -16.55 -9.06
N HIS A 135 -33.36 -17.78 -9.56
CA HIS A 135 -32.21 -18.65 -9.80
C HIS A 135 -31.31 -18.18 -10.95
N SER A 136 -31.86 -17.43 -11.91
CA SER A 136 -31.13 -16.96 -13.10
C SER A 136 -30.26 -15.73 -12.84
N ILE A 137 -30.71 -14.75 -12.05
CA ILE A 137 -30.00 -13.47 -11.84
C ILE A 137 -29.68 -13.14 -10.38
N PHE A 138 -30.32 -13.80 -9.41
CA PHE A 138 -30.02 -13.63 -7.97
C PHE A 138 -29.94 -14.98 -7.24
N PRO A 139 -29.07 -15.91 -7.68
CA PRO A 139 -28.96 -17.20 -7.02
C PRO A 139 -28.53 -17.03 -5.55
N ALA A 140 -29.17 -17.78 -4.65
CA ALA A 140 -28.81 -17.76 -3.24
C ALA A 140 -27.45 -18.44 -3.02
N ALA A 141 -26.64 -17.90 -2.10
CA ALA A 141 -25.38 -18.52 -1.71
C ALA A 141 -25.61 -19.97 -1.21
N PRO A 142 -24.68 -20.91 -1.51
CA PRO A 142 -23.34 -20.68 -2.05
C PRO A 142 -23.27 -20.57 -3.58
N ARG A 143 -24.40 -20.72 -4.27
CA ARG A 143 -24.46 -20.61 -5.73
C ARG A 143 -24.14 -19.18 -6.20
N ARG A 144 -23.39 -19.09 -7.29
CA ARG A 144 -23.05 -17.86 -7.99
C ARG A 144 -23.35 -17.99 -9.48
N LEU A 145 -23.50 -16.85 -10.14
CA LEU A 145 -23.62 -16.70 -11.59
C LEU A 145 -22.36 -15.97 -12.09
N LEU A 146 -21.68 -16.54 -13.06
CA LEU A 146 -20.58 -15.92 -13.81
C LEU A 146 -20.92 -15.99 -15.29
N TYR A 147 -20.49 -15.01 -16.08
CA TYR A 147 -20.88 -14.92 -17.48
C TYR A 147 -19.78 -14.30 -18.35
N GLU A 148 -19.85 -14.60 -19.64
CA GLU A 148 -19.01 -14.07 -20.70
C GLU A 148 -19.90 -13.70 -21.89
N ASP A 149 -19.74 -12.48 -22.42
CA ASP A 149 -20.48 -12.00 -23.59
C ASP A 149 -19.49 -11.64 -24.71
N GLN A 150 -19.02 -12.67 -25.42
CA GLN A 150 -17.91 -12.58 -26.37
C GLN A 150 -18.38 -12.02 -27.72
N THR A 151 -18.28 -10.70 -27.85
CA THR A 151 -18.75 -9.96 -29.04
C THR A 151 -17.80 -10.04 -30.24
N THR A 152 -16.51 -10.35 -30.04
CA THR A 152 -15.53 -10.51 -31.13
C THR A 152 -15.69 -11.83 -31.87
N GLY A 153 -16.15 -12.87 -31.17
CA GLY A 153 -16.41 -14.20 -31.71
C GLY A 153 -15.16 -14.99 -32.09
N LEU A 154 -15.40 -16.24 -32.50
CA LEU A 154 -14.36 -17.20 -32.89
C LEU A 154 -14.40 -17.52 -34.39
N ASN A 155 -13.22 -17.72 -34.99
CA ASN A 155 -13.07 -18.29 -36.32
C ASN A 155 -12.84 -19.81 -36.22
N THR A 156 -13.12 -20.54 -37.30
CA THR A 156 -12.86 -22.00 -37.37
C THR A 156 -11.47 -22.37 -36.84
N GLY A 157 -11.44 -23.33 -35.91
CA GLY A 157 -10.24 -23.83 -35.25
C GLY A 157 -9.74 -23.01 -34.07
N ALA A 158 -10.34 -21.84 -33.78
CA ALA A 158 -10.04 -21.06 -32.58
C ALA A 158 -10.80 -21.61 -31.36
N THR A 159 -10.23 -21.37 -30.18
CA THR A 159 -10.78 -21.81 -28.90
C THR A 159 -10.64 -20.71 -27.86
N ASP A 160 -11.66 -20.53 -27.04
CA ASP A 160 -11.57 -19.78 -25.79
C ASP A 160 -11.66 -20.74 -24.60
N THR A 161 -11.05 -20.34 -23.48
CA THR A 161 -11.01 -21.17 -22.28
C THR A 161 -11.28 -20.34 -21.03
N TYR A 162 -12.17 -20.85 -20.17
CA TYR A 162 -12.56 -20.25 -18.91
C TYR A 162 -12.32 -21.25 -17.78
N THR A 163 -11.63 -20.83 -16.73
CA THR A 163 -11.32 -21.73 -15.60
C THR A 163 -12.07 -21.32 -14.35
N TYR A 164 -12.79 -22.26 -13.77
CA TYR A 164 -13.54 -22.08 -12.54
C TYR A 164 -13.07 -23.05 -11.46
N THR A 165 -13.11 -22.61 -10.22
CA THR A 165 -12.96 -23.49 -9.05
C THR A 165 -14.34 -23.79 -8.48
N VAL A 166 -14.73 -25.07 -8.44
CA VAL A 166 -15.91 -25.55 -7.71
C VAL A 166 -15.55 -25.73 -6.23
N LEU A 167 -16.35 -25.13 -5.36
CA LEU A 167 -16.12 -24.99 -3.92
C LEU A 167 -17.00 -25.92 -3.07
N ASP A 168 -18.17 -26.31 -3.58
CA ASP A 168 -19.13 -27.14 -2.87
C ASP A 168 -19.75 -28.17 -3.83
N SER A 169 -19.66 -29.45 -3.50
CA SER A 169 -20.19 -30.55 -4.30
C SER A 169 -21.69 -30.77 -4.16
N SER A 170 -22.34 -30.10 -3.19
CA SER A 170 -23.80 -30.16 -3.00
C SER A 170 -24.57 -29.26 -3.97
N GLU A 171 -23.91 -28.26 -4.54
CA GLU A 171 -24.46 -27.40 -5.58
C GLU A 171 -24.12 -27.92 -6.98
N PRO A 172 -25.10 -28.13 -7.87
CA PRO A 172 -24.83 -28.47 -9.26
C PRO A 172 -24.01 -27.40 -9.97
N PHE A 173 -23.00 -27.82 -10.74
CA PHE A 173 -22.24 -26.94 -11.63
C PHE A 173 -22.83 -27.01 -13.04
N GLN A 174 -23.29 -25.88 -13.55
CA GLN A 174 -24.05 -25.79 -14.79
C GLN A 174 -23.42 -24.73 -15.71
N VAL A 175 -23.14 -25.09 -16.95
CA VAL A 175 -22.62 -24.16 -17.96
C VAL A 175 -23.51 -24.18 -19.18
N THR A 176 -23.78 -23.02 -19.75
CA THR A 176 -24.67 -22.85 -20.91
C THR A 176 -24.02 -21.92 -21.91
N LEU A 177 -23.73 -22.45 -23.09
CA LEU A 177 -23.25 -21.76 -24.27
C LEU A 177 -24.44 -21.46 -25.20
N VAL A 178 -24.55 -20.23 -25.66
CA VAL A 178 -25.55 -19.81 -26.65
C VAL A 178 -24.91 -18.90 -27.67
N TRP A 179 -25.28 -19.07 -28.94
CA TRP A 179 -24.93 -18.12 -29.99
C TRP A 179 -26.12 -17.80 -30.89
N ASN A 180 -26.16 -16.56 -31.36
CA ASN A 180 -27.06 -16.17 -32.43
C ASN A 180 -26.43 -16.63 -33.75
N ASP A 181 -26.81 -17.82 -34.19
CA ASP A 181 -26.30 -18.42 -35.42
C ASP A 181 -26.77 -17.63 -36.66
N TYR A 182 -26.01 -17.79 -37.75
CA TYR A 182 -26.34 -17.17 -39.02
C TYR A 182 -27.63 -17.79 -39.60
N PRO A 183 -28.48 -17.03 -40.31
CA PRO A 183 -29.69 -17.59 -40.92
C PRO A 183 -29.38 -18.74 -41.90
N ALA A 184 -29.91 -19.93 -41.61
CA ALA A 184 -29.78 -21.10 -42.47
C ALA A 184 -30.69 -21.02 -43.70
N SER A 185 -30.32 -21.77 -44.74
CA SER A 185 -31.13 -21.86 -45.96
C SER A 185 -32.40 -22.68 -45.71
N THR A 186 -33.52 -22.25 -46.28
CA THR A 186 -34.74 -23.08 -46.29
C THR A 186 -34.56 -24.36 -47.12
N ALA A 187 -33.59 -24.40 -48.03
CA ALA A 187 -33.27 -25.59 -48.83
C ALA A 187 -32.54 -26.68 -48.03
N SER A 188 -31.98 -26.36 -46.86
CA SER A 188 -31.40 -27.33 -45.92
C SER A 188 -32.37 -27.71 -44.80
N ASN A 189 -33.67 -27.41 -44.96
CA ASN A 189 -34.70 -27.54 -43.91
C ASN A 189 -34.39 -26.75 -42.63
N GLY A 190 -33.66 -25.62 -42.76
CA GLY A 190 -33.05 -24.98 -41.60
C GLY A 190 -31.69 -25.62 -41.28
N GLY A 191 -31.33 -25.70 -40.00
CA GLY A 191 -30.06 -26.27 -39.55
C GLY A 191 -29.07 -25.26 -38.99
N LEU A 192 -28.01 -25.80 -38.41
CA LEU A 192 -26.89 -25.05 -37.86
C LEU A 192 -25.97 -24.60 -39.00
N VAL A 193 -25.55 -23.33 -39.00
CA VAL A 193 -24.57 -22.78 -39.96
C VAL A 193 -23.18 -22.76 -39.33
N ASN A 194 -23.05 -22.11 -38.18
CA ASN A 194 -21.81 -22.08 -37.41
C ASN A 194 -21.90 -23.03 -36.22
N ASP A 195 -20.91 -23.90 -36.12
CA ASP A 195 -20.81 -24.98 -35.15
C ASP A 195 -19.75 -24.64 -34.09
N LEU A 196 -20.23 -24.40 -32.86
CA LEU A 196 -19.41 -24.15 -31.67
C LEU A 196 -19.61 -25.30 -30.68
N ASP A 197 -18.53 -25.73 -30.05
CA ASP A 197 -18.51 -26.83 -29.08
C ASP A 197 -18.19 -26.32 -27.68
N LEU A 198 -19.00 -26.73 -26.72
CA LEU A 198 -18.81 -26.63 -25.29
C LEU A 198 -18.27 -27.95 -24.76
N GLU A 199 -17.13 -27.89 -24.09
CA GLU A 199 -16.57 -29.01 -23.35
C GLU A 199 -16.17 -28.54 -21.95
N ILE A 200 -16.40 -29.38 -20.94
CA ILE A 200 -15.87 -29.14 -19.59
C ILE A 200 -14.95 -30.28 -19.22
N THR A 201 -13.72 -29.97 -18.83
CA THR A 201 -12.78 -30.94 -18.23
C THR A 201 -12.55 -30.58 -16.77
N GLY A 202 -12.79 -31.53 -15.86
CA GLY A 202 -12.59 -31.36 -14.43
C GLY A 202 -12.08 -32.64 -13.76
N PRO A 203 -12.09 -32.71 -12.41
CA PRO A 203 -11.54 -33.86 -11.68
C PRO A 203 -12.27 -35.17 -11.97
N GLY A 204 -13.55 -35.09 -12.35
CA GLY A 204 -14.40 -36.23 -12.72
C GLY A 204 -14.24 -36.69 -14.18
N GLY A 205 -13.38 -36.04 -14.97
CA GLY A 205 -13.21 -36.30 -16.39
C GLY A 205 -13.77 -35.19 -17.28
N THR A 206 -14.07 -35.56 -18.53
CA THR A 206 -14.59 -34.66 -19.55
C THR A 206 -16.09 -34.84 -19.71
N TYR A 207 -16.81 -33.73 -19.81
CA TYR A 207 -18.26 -33.64 -19.96
C TYR A 207 -18.60 -32.98 -21.30
N HIS A 208 -19.63 -33.52 -21.94
CA HIS A 208 -20.12 -33.07 -23.25
C HIS A 208 -21.56 -32.55 -23.13
N PRO A 209 -21.98 -31.66 -24.04
CA PRO A 209 -23.22 -30.92 -23.88
C PRO A 209 -24.44 -31.76 -24.17
N ASN A 210 -25.59 -31.27 -23.70
CA ASN A 210 -26.93 -31.73 -24.04
C ASN A 210 -27.19 -33.20 -23.69
N GLY A 211 -26.48 -33.73 -22.68
CA GLY A 211 -26.56 -35.11 -22.25
C GLY A 211 -25.93 -36.11 -23.23
N LEU A 212 -25.17 -35.63 -24.21
CA LEU A 212 -24.46 -36.44 -25.19
C LEU A 212 -23.13 -36.94 -24.62
N SER A 213 -22.57 -37.98 -25.25
CA SER A 213 -21.22 -38.48 -24.96
C SER A 213 -20.14 -37.85 -25.86
N THR A 214 -20.54 -36.92 -26.72
CA THR A 214 -19.70 -36.20 -27.69
C THR A 214 -20.28 -34.79 -27.86
N ALA A 215 -19.55 -33.91 -28.56
CA ALA A 215 -20.07 -32.61 -28.97
C ALA A 215 -21.44 -32.69 -29.70
N ASP A 216 -22.27 -31.65 -29.54
CA ASP A 216 -23.51 -31.48 -30.31
C ASP A 216 -23.16 -30.91 -31.69
N ARG A 217 -23.97 -31.22 -32.70
CA ARG A 217 -23.76 -30.79 -34.10
C ARG A 217 -25.02 -30.19 -34.72
N VAL A 218 -26.01 -29.91 -33.89
CA VAL A 218 -27.38 -29.63 -34.28
C VAL A 218 -27.86 -28.35 -33.60
N ASN A 219 -27.56 -28.16 -32.32
CA ASN A 219 -28.11 -27.07 -31.51
C ASN A 219 -27.18 -25.87 -31.41
N ASN A 220 -27.73 -24.66 -31.52
CA ASN A 220 -27.04 -23.40 -31.18
C ASN A 220 -27.16 -23.01 -29.70
N VAL A 221 -27.49 -24.01 -28.88
CA VAL A 221 -27.54 -23.97 -27.43
C VAL A 221 -26.92 -25.27 -26.96
N GLU A 222 -25.86 -25.14 -26.18
CA GLU A 222 -25.19 -26.26 -25.56
C GLU A 222 -25.13 -26.04 -24.05
N ASN A 223 -25.63 -26.99 -23.26
CA ASN A 223 -25.55 -26.93 -21.81
C ASN A 223 -25.01 -28.24 -21.23
N ILE A 224 -24.21 -28.09 -20.17
CA ILE A 224 -23.69 -29.18 -19.37
C ILE A 224 -24.12 -28.95 -17.93
N ASP A 225 -24.85 -29.94 -17.39
CA ASP A 225 -25.28 -29.97 -16.00
C ASP A 225 -24.53 -31.09 -15.25
N ILE A 226 -23.66 -30.72 -14.31
CA ILE A 226 -22.97 -31.65 -13.43
C ILE A 226 -23.67 -31.62 -12.08
N ALA A 227 -24.56 -32.60 -11.84
CA ALA A 227 -25.43 -32.64 -10.67
C ALA A 227 -24.70 -32.75 -9.32
N SER A 228 -23.50 -33.34 -9.31
CA SER A 228 -22.68 -33.51 -8.11
C SER A 228 -21.21 -33.34 -8.49
N PRO A 229 -20.76 -32.09 -8.71
CA PRO A 229 -19.39 -31.82 -9.15
C PRO A 229 -18.41 -32.15 -8.02
N GLN A 230 -17.24 -32.66 -8.36
CA GLN A 230 -16.15 -32.75 -7.38
C GLN A 230 -15.62 -31.34 -7.11
N THR A 231 -15.15 -31.06 -5.91
CA THR A 231 -14.48 -29.78 -5.65
C THR A 231 -13.13 -29.74 -6.37
N GLY A 232 -12.75 -28.58 -6.90
CA GLY A 232 -11.51 -28.42 -7.67
C GLY A 232 -11.68 -27.61 -8.96
N LEU A 233 -10.67 -27.71 -9.83
CA LEU A 233 -10.59 -26.91 -11.05
C LEU A 233 -11.37 -27.56 -12.20
N TYR A 234 -12.18 -26.74 -12.85
CA TYR A 234 -12.88 -27.06 -14.07
C TYR A 234 -12.45 -26.09 -15.16
N VAL A 235 -12.03 -26.65 -16.29
CA VAL A 235 -11.68 -25.93 -17.50
C VAL A 235 -12.85 -26.06 -18.47
N VAL A 236 -13.47 -24.93 -18.79
CA VAL A 236 -14.56 -24.82 -19.75
C VAL A 236 -13.97 -24.31 -21.06
N THR A 237 -14.12 -25.09 -22.12
CA THR A 237 -13.58 -24.77 -23.44
C THR A 237 -14.73 -24.52 -24.40
N VAL A 238 -14.68 -23.41 -25.13
CA VAL A 238 -15.55 -23.12 -26.27
C VAL A 238 -14.72 -23.19 -27.55
N SER A 239 -15.02 -24.14 -28.42
CA SER A 239 -14.26 -24.37 -29.66
C SER A 239 -15.09 -24.06 -30.89
N ALA A 240 -14.53 -23.29 -31.83
CA ALA A 240 -15.14 -23.07 -33.13
C ALA A 240 -14.84 -24.23 -34.08
N TYR A 241 -15.61 -25.31 -33.98
CA TYR A 241 -15.42 -26.51 -34.80
C TYR A 241 -15.49 -26.20 -36.29
N ASN A 242 -16.55 -25.50 -36.72
CA ASN A 242 -16.72 -25.07 -38.10
C ASN A 242 -17.57 -23.79 -38.18
N VAL A 243 -16.93 -22.67 -38.50
CA VAL A 243 -17.57 -21.34 -38.59
C VAL A 243 -17.43 -20.82 -40.04
N PRO A 244 -18.26 -21.32 -40.98
CA PRO A 244 -18.23 -20.88 -42.38
C PRO A 244 -18.74 -19.43 -42.57
N GLN A 245 -19.43 -18.86 -41.58
CA GLN A 245 -19.85 -17.45 -41.55
C GLN A 245 -19.31 -16.78 -40.28
N GLY A 246 -18.02 -16.46 -40.27
CA GLY A 246 -17.31 -16.01 -39.07
C GLY A 246 -16.82 -14.56 -39.06
N PRO A 247 -16.27 -14.11 -37.92
CA PRO A 247 -16.25 -14.84 -36.64
C PRO A 247 -17.64 -14.93 -35.99
N GLN A 248 -17.90 -15.98 -35.21
CA GLN A 248 -19.19 -16.20 -34.52
C GLN A 248 -19.11 -15.73 -33.06
N PRO A 249 -19.81 -14.63 -32.68
CA PRO A 249 -19.98 -14.24 -31.29
C PRO A 249 -20.81 -15.24 -30.51
N TYR A 250 -20.57 -15.34 -29.20
CA TYR A 250 -21.33 -16.23 -28.33
C TYR A 250 -21.42 -15.64 -26.92
N ALA A 251 -22.31 -16.21 -26.12
CA ALA A 251 -22.37 -15.97 -24.69
C ALA A 251 -22.28 -17.27 -23.91
N LEU A 252 -21.60 -17.22 -22.77
CA LEU A 252 -21.41 -18.33 -21.85
C LEU A 252 -21.90 -17.92 -20.47
N VAL A 253 -22.70 -18.77 -19.83
CA VAL A 253 -23.14 -18.57 -18.45
C VAL A 253 -22.79 -19.81 -17.64
N ALA A 254 -22.06 -19.61 -16.55
CA ALA A 254 -21.67 -20.63 -15.60
C ALA A 254 -22.31 -20.36 -14.24
N SER A 255 -22.87 -21.38 -13.59
CA SER A 255 -23.39 -21.25 -12.23
C SER A 255 -23.22 -22.50 -11.39
N GLY A 256 -23.17 -22.30 -10.08
CA GLY A 256 -22.84 -23.32 -9.09
C GLY A 256 -22.12 -22.67 -7.90
N ALA A 257 -21.64 -23.46 -6.95
CA ALA A 257 -20.74 -22.96 -5.91
C ALA A 257 -19.34 -22.73 -6.48
N ILE A 258 -19.19 -21.70 -7.32
CA ILE A 258 -17.99 -21.47 -8.13
C ILE A 258 -17.34 -20.11 -7.87
N THR A 259 -16.04 -20.02 -8.19
CA THR A 259 -15.31 -18.76 -8.34
C THR A 259 -14.44 -18.82 -9.58
N LEU A 260 -14.10 -17.66 -10.15
CA LEU A 260 -13.03 -17.58 -11.14
C LEU A 260 -11.74 -18.14 -10.54
N TYR A 261 -11.03 -18.97 -11.31
CA TYR A 261 -9.71 -19.43 -10.92
C TYR A 261 -8.69 -18.32 -11.17
N THR A 262 -8.08 -17.84 -10.10
CA THR A 262 -6.83 -17.09 -10.17
C THR A 262 -5.70 -18.06 -9.86
N ALA A 263 -4.68 -18.12 -10.73
CA ALA A 263 -3.47 -18.87 -10.41
C ALA A 263 -2.88 -18.40 -9.07
N PRO A 264 -2.00 -19.14 -8.40
CA PRO A 264 -1.24 -18.56 -7.28
C PRO A 264 -0.18 -17.57 -7.79
N PRO A 265 0.21 -16.54 -6.99
CA PRO A 265 1.31 -15.66 -7.35
C PRO A 265 2.63 -16.43 -7.55
N PRO A 266 3.54 -15.95 -8.41
CA PRO A 266 4.84 -16.58 -8.55
C PRO A 266 5.61 -16.49 -7.23
N HIS A 267 6.36 -17.54 -6.88
CA HIS A 267 7.21 -17.55 -5.68
C HIS A 267 8.66 -17.76 -6.08
N ILE A 268 9.50 -16.79 -5.74
CA ILE A 268 10.92 -16.79 -6.09
C ILE A 268 11.69 -17.38 -4.91
N THR A 269 12.42 -18.47 -5.13
CA THR A 269 13.23 -19.11 -4.09
C THR A 269 14.69 -18.67 -4.13
N ALA A 270 15.25 -18.41 -5.32
CA ALA A 270 16.63 -17.98 -5.48
C ALA A 270 16.86 -17.25 -6.80
N ILE A 271 17.96 -16.50 -6.87
CA ILE A 271 18.50 -15.87 -8.08
C ILE A 271 20.00 -16.18 -8.17
N SER A 272 20.51 -16.49 -9.37
CA SER A 272 21.91 -16.82 -9.62
C SER A 272 22.43 -16.15 -10.90
N PRO A 273 23.54 -15.40 -10.84
CA PRO A 273 24.24 -14.99 -9.62
C PRO A 273 23.36 -14.05 -8.75
N ALA A 274 23.50 -14.12 -7.43
CA ALA A 274 22.78 -13.24 -6.49
C ALA A 274 23.43 -11.85 -6.32
N ARG A 275 24.41 -11.51 -7.17
CA ARG A 275 25.15 -10.26 -7.13
C ARG A 275 25.69 -9.89 -8.51
N GLY A 276 25.86 -8.60 -8.75
CA GLY A 276 26.46 -8.05 -9.96
C GLY A 276 27.21 -6.76 -9.65
N VAL A 277 28.22 -6.45 -10.45
CA VAL A 277 28.93 -5.16 -10.38
C VAL A 277 28.11 -4.10 -11.12
N ASN A 278 28.14 -2.85 -10.68
CA ASN A 278 27.39 -1.73 -11.28
C ASN A 278 27.99 -1.21 -12.61
N THR A 279 28.52 -2.14 -13.40
CA THR A 279 29.16 -1.89 -14.69
C THR A 279 28.62 -2.90 -15.70
N GLY A 280 27.82 -2.43 -16.65
CA GLY A 280 27.25 -3.24 -17.72
C GLY A 280 26.15 -4.24 -17.29
N THR A 281 25.92 -5.25 -18.14
CA THR A 281 24.80 -6.19 -18.03
C THR A 281 25.18 -7.47 -17.28
N VAL A 282 24.28 -7.96 -16.43
CA VAL A 282 24.36 -9.28 -15.79
C VAL A 282 23.22 -10.18 -16.26
N HIS A 283 23.56 -11.40 -16.68
CA HIS A 283 22.59 -12.45 -16.95
C HIS A 283 22.28 -13.22 -15.66
N VAL A 284 21.00 -13.43 -15.35
CA VAL A 284 20.56 -14.13 -14.14
C VAL A 284 19.55 -15.23 -14.45
N THR A 285 19.57 -16.27 -13.62
CA THR A 285 18.57 -17.32 -13.55
C THR A 285 17.84 -17.25 -12.21
N LEU A 286 16.52 -17.20 -12.28
CA LEU A 286 15.58 -17.25 -11.16
C LEU A 286 15.03 -18.66 -11.01
N SER A 287 15.09 -19.19 -9.79
CA SER A 287 14.47 -20.45 -9.39
C SER A 287 13.25 -20.15 -8.53
N GLY A 288 12.19 -20.93 -8.68
CA GLY A 288 10.93 -20.68 -7.98
C GLY A 288 9.80 -21.62 -8.38
N THR A 289 8.58 -21.14 -8.23
CA THR A 289 7.35 -21.78 -8.71
C THR A 289 6.38 -20.74 -9.28
N GLY A 290 5.49 -21.17 -10.16
CA GLY A 290 4.41 -20.33 -10.69
C GLY A 290 4.86 -19.29 -11.71
N PHE A 291 6.02 -19.43 -12.35
CA PHE A 291 6.41 -18.52 -13.44
C PHE A 291 5.59 -18.78 -14.71
N ALA A 292 5.06 -17.72 -15.31
CA ALA A 292 4.26 -17.80 -16.54
C ALA A 292 4.98 -17.14 -17.72
N ALA A 293 4.80 -17.69 -18.93
CA ALA A 293 5.35 -17.09 -20.15
C ALA A 293 4.87 -15.65 -20.31
N GLY A 294 5.78 -14.72 -20.63
CA GLY A 294 5.49 -13.28 -20.66
C GLY A 294 5.60 -12.58 -19.31
N ALA A 295 6.10 -13.25 -18.27
CA ALA A 295 6.43 -12.59 -17.00
C ALA A 295 7.44 -11.45 -17.19
N ALA A 296 7.30 -10.42 -16.36
CA ALA A 296 8.23 -9.31 -16.23
C ALA A 296 9.03 -9.43 -14.93
N VAL A 297 10.30 -9.03 -14.95
CA VAL A 297 11.18 -9.05 -13.77
C VAL A 297 11.79 -7.67 -13.55
N LYS A 298 11.93 -7.26 -12.30
CA LYS A 298 12.64 -6.04 -11.94
C LYS A 298 13.40 -6.16 -10.61
N LEU A 299 14.46 -5.38 -10.46
CA LEU A 299 15.12 -5.11 -9.18
C LEU A 299 14.57 -3.81 -8.59
N THR A 300 14.16 -3.85 -7.32
CA THR A 300 13.53 -2.70 -6.66
C THR A 300 14.19 -2.39 -5.31
N HIS A 301 14.07 -1.14 -4.85
CA HIS A 301 14.42 -0.70 -3.51
C HIS A 301 13.72 0.62 -3.21
N SER A 302 13.21 0.80 -1.99
CA SER A 302 12.53 2.04 -1.60
C SER A 302 13.42 3.28 -1.83
N GLY A 303 12.87 4.31 -2.46
CA GLY A 303 13.59 5.56 -2.74
C GLY A 303 14.63 5.49 -3.86
N ARG A 304 14.67 4.43 -4.66
CA ARG A 304 15.57 4.29 -5.82
C ARG A 304 14.77 3.89 -7.06
N PRO A 305 15.23 4.24 -8.28
CA PRO A 305 14.60 3.76 -9.50
C PRO A 305 14.69 2.23 -9.60
N ASP A 306 13.64 1.65 -10.18
CA ASP A 306 13.57 0.23 -10.53
C ASP A 306 14.49 -0.06 -11.72
N ILE A 307 15.16 -1.22 -11.68
CA ILE A 307 15.95 -1.73 -12.81
C ILE A 307 15.11 -2.84 -13.44
N VAL A 308 14.59 -2.58 -14.64
CA VAL A 308 13.75 -3.52 -15.38
C VAL A 308 14.62 -4.56 -16.07
N GLY A 309 14.27 -5.83 -15.92
CA GLY A 309 14.94 -6.93 -16.62
C GLY A 309 14.58 -6.96 -18.10
N SER A 310 15.57 -7.15 -18.96
CA SER A 310 15.43 -7.41 -20.40
C SER A 310 15.62 -8.89 -20.71
N ASN A 311 15.31 -9.31 -21.95
CA ASN A 311 15.49 -10.69 -22.42
C ASN A 311 14.88 -11.74 -21.48
N VAL A 312 13.69 -11.43 -20.95
CA VAL A 312 13.00 -12.31 -20.01
C VAL A 312 12.49 -13.54 -20.74
N THR A 313 12.93 -14.72 -20.32
CA THR A 313 12.44 -16.00 -20.82
C THR A 313 12.01 -16.90 -19.68
N VAL A 314 10.95 -17.69 -19.88
CA VAL A 314 10.43 -18.62 -18.87
C VAL A 314 10.51 -20.04 -19.43
N PRO A 315 11.67 -20.73 -19.29
CA PRO A 315 11.83 -22.09 -19.78
C PRO A 315 10.86 -23.10 -19.15
N SER A 316 10.46 -22.88 -17.89
CA SER A 316 9.51 -23.73 -17.17
C SER A 316 8.78 -22.92 -16.10
N THR A 317 7.75 -23.50 -15.48
CA THR A 317 7.03 -22.87 -14.35
C THR A 317 7.89 -22.68 -13.10
N THR A 318 9.12 -23.21 -13.09
CA THR A 318 10.06 -23.17 -11.97
C THR A 318 11.35 -22.43 -12.27
N THR A 319 11.59 -22.05 -13.53
CA THR A 319 12.82 -21.41 -13.99
C THR A 319 12.50 -20.24 -14.90
N LEU A 320 13.13 -19.10 -14.66
CA LEU A 320 13.05 -17.89 -15.48
C LEU A 320 14.48 -17.33 -15.65
N THR A 321 14.83 -16.82 -16.83
CA THR A 321 16.09 -16.07 -17.03
C THR A 321 15.81 -14.66 -17.51
N CYS A 322 16.71 -13.73 -17.18
CA CYS A 322 16.66 -12.35 -17.69
C CYS A 322 18.04 -11.68 -17.55
N ASP A 323 18.16 -10.51 -18.17
CA ASP A 323 19.34 -9.65 -18.10
C ASP A 323 19.00 -8.36 -17.35
N PHE A 324 19.88 -7.92 -16.44
CA PHE A 324 19.79 -6.61 -15.81
C PHE A 324 20.95 -5.73 -16.26
N ASP A 325 20.65 -4.53 -16.76
CA ASP A 325 21.65 -3.48 -16.95
C ASP A 325 21.93 -2.79 -15.61
N LEU A 326 23.16 -2.92 -15.11
CA LEU A 326 23.59 -2.38 -13.84
C LEU A 326 24.48 -1.14 -14.00
N ASP A 327 24.69 -0.65 -15.22
CA ASP A 327 25.60 0.47 -15.47
C ASP A 327 25.18 1.73 -14.71
N GLY A 328 26.05 2.19 -13.80
CA GLY A 328 25.78 3.35 -12.95
C GLY A 328 24.67 3.12 -11.90
N ALA A 329 24.17 1.90 -11.74
CA ALA A 329 23.12 1.60 -10.79
C ALA A 329 23.58 1.80 -9.33
N PRO A 330 22.72 2.38 -8.45
CA PRO A 330 23.06 2.54 -7.03
C PRO A 330 23.32 1.19 -6.34
N ILE A 331 24.43 1.10 -5.63
CA ILE A 331 24.94 -0.09 -4.94
C ILE A 331 24.08 -0.51 -3.73
N GLY A 332 24.18 -1.77 -3.33
CA GLY A 332 23.50 -2.34 -2.17
C GLY A 332 22.45 -3.38 -2.55
N PRO A 333 21.71 -3.90 -1.55
CA PRO A 333 20.71 -4.93 -1.76
C PRO A 333 19.50 -4.39 -2.55
N ARG A 334 18.91 -5.28 -3.35
CA ARG A 334 17.70 -5.06 -4.14
C ARG A 334 16.76 -6.25 -3.96
N ASP A 335 15.48 -5.95 -3.89
CA ASP A 335 14.43 -6.96 -3.95
C ASP A 335 14.24 -7.38 -5.40
N VAL A 336 14.05 -8.68 -5.65
CA VAL A 336 13.72 -9.19 -6.98
C VAL A 336 12.23 -9.41 -7.06
N VAL A 337 11.57 -8.75 -8.02
CA VAL A 337 10.12 -8.83 -8.20
C VAL A 337 9.83 -9.49 -9.55
N VAL A 338 8.99 -10.53 -9.54
CA VAL A 338 8.44 -11.16 -10.76
C VAL A 338 6.95 -10.85 -10.82
N THR A 339 6.48 -10.41 -11.97
CA THR A 339 5.06 -10.15 -12.26
C THR A 339 4.63 -11.02 -13.45
N ASN A 340 3.67 -11.90 -13.26
CA ASN A 340 3.10 -12.70 -14.34
C ASN A 340 2.10 -11.87 -15.17
N PRO A 341 1.74 -12.32 -16.40
CA PRO A 341 0.77 -11.62 -17.25
C PRO A 341 -0.63 -11.46 -16.63
N ASP A 342 -1.00 -12.33 -15.70
CA ASP A 342 -2.23 -12.24 -14.91
C ASP A 342 -2.20 -11.14 -13.83
N GLY A 343 -1.07 -10.41 -13.72
CA GLY A 343 -0.87 -9.32 -12.78
C GLY A 343 -0.37 -9.75 -11.40
N GLN A 344 -0.29 -11.06 -11.12
CA GLN A 344 0.16 -11.53 -9.81
C GLN A 344 1.68 -11.42 -9.64
N ARG A 345 2.11 -11.20 -8.39
CA ARG A 345 3.49 -10.82 -8.11
C ARG A 345 4.11 -11.63 -6.97
N GLY A 346 5.37 -11.98 -7.17
CA GLY A 346 6.27 -12.56 -6.19
C GLY A 346 7.43 -11.63 -5.91
N THR A 347 7.92 -11.60 -4.67
CA THR A 347 9.10 -10.82 -4.30
C THR A 347 10.10 -11.67 -3.50
N LEU A 348 11.35 -11.70 -3.93
CA LEU A 348 12.49 -12.16 -3.14
C LEU A 348 13.17 -10.95 -2.51
N ALA A 349 12.91 -10.72 -1.23
CA ALA A 349 13.48 -9.60 -0.49
C ALA A 349 15.00 -9.73 -0.39
N ALA A 350 15.71 -8.62 -0.64
CA ALA A 350 17.17 -8.54 -0.70
C ALA A 350 17.84 -9.65 -1.53
N GLY A 351 17.14 -10.15 -2.56
CA GLY A 351 17.59 -11.30 -3.36
C GLY A 351 18.82 -11.03 -4.21
N PHE A 352 19.09 -9.77 -4.57
CA PHE A 352 20.21 -9.39 -5.44
C PHE A 352 21.01 -8.24 -4.85
N THR A 353 22.35 -8.28 -4.92
CA THR A 353 23.21 -7.18 -4.45
C THR A 353 24.03 -6.56 -5.57
N ILE A 354 23.94 -5.23 -5.71
CA ILE A 354 24.77 -4.46 -6.64
C ILE A 354 26.04 -3.99 -5.93
N LEU A 355 27.19 -4.26 -6.51
CA LEU A 355 28.52 -3.97 -5.96
C LEU A 355 29.27 -2.95 -6.82
N LEU A 356 30.23 -2.23 -6.22
CA LEU A 356 31.21 -1.47 -7.00
C LEU A 356 32.16 -2.43 -7.74
N PRO A 357 32.74 -2.02 -8.88
CA PRO A 357 33.84 -2.74 -9.49
C PRO A 357 35.05 -2.76 -8.53
N PRO A 358 35.86 -3.82 -8.51
CA PRO A 358 37.09 -3.84 -7.72
C PRO A 358 38.06 -2.73 -8.16
N ALA A 359 38.47 -1.88 -7.21
CA ALA A 359 39.35 -0.72 -7.40
C ALA A 359 40.41 -0.64 -6.27
N PRO A 360 41.54 0.07 -6.47
CA PRO A 360 42.44 0.47 -5.38
C PRO A 360 41.77 1.52 -4.46
N ASP A 361 42.25 1.64 -3.22
CA ASP A 361 41.81 2.62 -2.21
C ASP A 361 43.03 3.04 -1.40
N VAL A 362 43.56 4.24 -1.64
CA VAL A 362 44.81 4.71 -1.02
C VAL A 362 44.53 5.62 0.16
N THR A 363 45.06 5.24 1.32
CA THR A 363 44.78 5.91 2.59
C THR A 363 46.04 6.57 3.15
N VAL A 364 45.89 7.67 3.89
CA VAL A 364 46.98 8.30 4.66
C VAL A 364 46.56 8.52 6.11
N ASP A 365 47.40 8.10 7.04
CA ASP A 365 47.31 8.40 8.47
C ASP A 365 48.53 9.25 8.88
N LYS A 366 48.27 10.40 9.48
CA LYS A 366 49.26 11.42 9.82
C LYS A 366 49.26 11.65 11.32
N SER A 367 50.40 11.35 11.93
CA SER A 367 50.63 11.55 13.36
C SER A 367 51.83 12.44 13.62
N VAL A 368 51.88 13.02 14.82
CA VAL A 368 53.04 13.77 15.33
C VAL A 368 53.53 13.11 16.62
N VAL A 369 54.85 13.04 16.79
CA VAL A 369 55.46 12.50 18.01
C VAL A 369 55.79 13.63 18.97
N GLY A 370 55.11 13.65 20.12
CA GLY A 370 55.30 14.62 21.20
C GLY A 370 54.03 15.38 21.58
N SER A 371 54.08 16.14 22.66
CA SER A 371 53.04 17.06 23.10
C SER A 371 53.68 18.36 23.63
N ASP A 372 52.88 19.42 23.77
CA ASP A 372 53.28 20.70 24.40
C ASP A 372 54.48 21.40 23.73
N PHE A 373 54.57 21.30 22.40
CA PHE A 373 55.62 21.92 21.60
C PHE A 373 55.75 23.43 21.84
N GLN A 374 56.97 23.89 22.11
CA GLN A 374 57.35 25.29 22.25
C GLN A 374 58.11 25.80 21.00
N PRO A 375 58.16 27.12 20.77
CA PRO A 375 59.03 27.69 19.75
C PRO A 375 60.48 27.16 19.86
N GLY A 376 61.00 26.62 18.77
CA GLY A 376 62.34 26.01 18.69
C GLY A 376 62.36 24.48 18.86
N ASP A 377 61.30 23.86 19.36
CA ASP A 377 61.25 22.42 19.59
C ASP A 377 61.33 21.62 18.29
N PRO A 378 62.04 20.47 18.28
CA PRO A 378 61.99 19.56 17.16
C PRO A 378 60.60 18.92 17.05
N VAL A 379 60.08 18.85 15.83
CA VAL A 379 58.84 18.12 15.50
C VAL A 379 59.17 16.95 14.59
N THR A 380 58.49 15.83 14.81
CA THR A 380 58.51 14.68 13.91
C THR A 380 57.08 14.29 13.53
N PHE A 381 56.75 14.40 12.25
CA PHE A 381 55.53 13.86 11.68
C PHE A 381 55.79 12.49 11.06
N THR A 382 54.83 11.58 11.21
CA THR A 382 54.83 10.27 10.55
C THR A 382 53.61 10.18 9.65
N LEU A 383 53.83 9.89 8.38
CA LEU A 383 52.79 9.53 7.41
C LEU A 383 52.81 8.02 7.20
N ARG A 384 51.69 7.35 7.43
CA ARG A 384 51.48 5.95 7.08
C ARG A 384 50.53 5.91 5.89
N VAL A 385 51.02 5.50 4.73
CA VAL A 385 50.24 5.42 3.50
C VAL A 385 50.03 3.96 3.14
N SER A 386 48.82 3.55 2.80
CA SER A 386 48.52 2.16 2.48
C SER A 386 47.46 2.03 1.40
N ASN A 387 47.45 0.91 0.67
CA ASN A 387 46.36 0.55 -0.22
C ASN A 387 45.43 -0.45 0.49
N GLN A 388 44.24 0.00 0.88
CA GLN A 388 43.20 -0.79 1.54
C GLN A 388 42.18 -1.37 0.53
N GLY A 389 42.38 -1.11 -0.76
CA GLY A 389 41.45 -1.51 -1.83
C GLY A 389 41.61 -2.96 -2.28
N GLN A 390 40.90 -3.31 -3.36
CA GLN A 390 40.87 -4.66 -3.92
C GLN A 390 41.79 -4.87 -5.12
N LYS A 391 42.39 -3.79 -5.64
CA LYS A 391 43.39 -3.82 -6.72
C LYS A 391 44.63 -3.04 -6.33
N THR A 392 45.72 -3.30 -7.03
CA THR A 392 46.97 -2.53 -6.92
C THR A 392 46.74 -1.07 -7.30
N ALA A 393 47.21 -0.13 -6.47
CA ALA A 393 47.30 1.28 -6.81
C ALA A 393 48.58 1.50 -7.61
N HIS A 394 48.48 1.97 -8.85
CA HIS A 394 49.60 1.98 -9.79
C HIS A 394 50.42 3.27 -9.75
N HIS A 395 49.80 4.39 -9.37
CA HIS A 395 50.44 5.71 -9.34
C HIS A 395 50.08 6.49 -8.07
N PRO A 396 50.31 5.95 -6.85
CA PRO A 396 50.01 6.69 -5.64
C PRO A 396 50.98 7.87 -5.47
N VAL A 397 50.43 9.06 -5.22
CA VAL A 397 51.19 10.29 -4.99
C VAL A 397 50.81 10.86 -3.62
N VAL A 398 51.80 11.02 -2.75
CA VAL A 398 51.63 11.67 -1.44
C VAL A 398 52.02 13.14 -1.56
N SER A 399 51.25 14.03 -0.97
CA SER A 399 51.51 15.47 -0.90
C SER A 399 51.38 15.97 0.53
N ASP A 400 52.36 16.72 1.01
CA ASP A 400 52.38 17.29 2.37
C ASP A 400 52.92 18.73 2.31
N PRO A 401 52.03 19.73 2.23
CA PRO A 401 52.40 21.14 2.38
C PRO A 401 52.63 21.48 3.85
N LEU A 402 53.91 21.63 4.24
CA LEU A 402 54.24 21.99 5.61
C LEU A 402 53.83 23.44 5.91
N PRO A 403 53.16 23.71 7.06
CA PRO A 403 52.81 25.06 7.47
C PRO A 403 54.07 25.89 7.76
N SER A 404 53.98 27.21 7.57
CA SER A 404 55.11 28.15 7.69
C SER A 404 55.76 28.17 9.07
N GLU A 405 55.01 27.76 10.09
CA GLU A 405 55.38 27.67 11.49
C GLU A 405 56.30 26.47 11.77
N ILE A 406 56.45 25.56 10.82
CA ILE A 406 57.46 24.51 10.85
C ILE A 406 58.59 24.96 9.93
N VAL A 407 59.83 24.87 10.39
CA VAL A 407 61.04 25.31 9.68
C VAL A 407 62.15 24.24 9.78
N ASN A 408 63.25 24.42 9.05
CA ASN A 408 64.41 23.51 9.06
C ASN A 408 64.03 22.05 8.75
N HIS A 409 63.22 21.86 7.72
CA HIS A 409 62.66 20.56 7.37
C HIS A 409 63.73 19.61 6.87
N SER A 410 63.64 18.36 7.31
CA SER A 410 64.35 17.23 6.71
C SER A 410 63.46 16.00 6.79
N TRP A 411 63.88 14.88 6.20
CA TRP A 411 63.02 13.70 6.10
C TRP A 411 63.86 12.43 6.00
N THR A 412 63.25 11.33 6.43
CA THR A 412 63.72 9.98 6.10
C THR A 412 62.60 9.31 5.32
N SER A 413 62.87 9.06 4.04
CA SER A 413 61.97 8.36 3.14
C SER A 413 62.74 7.27 2.40
N PRO A 414 62.17 6.07 2.24
CA PRO A 414 62.77 5.04 1.39
C PRO A 414 62.71 5.39 -0.12
N LEU A 415 62.09 6.51 -0.51
CA LEU A 415 61.77 6.84 -1.90
C LEU A 415 62.28 8.24 -2.33
N PRO A 416 62.52 8.46 -3.64
CA PRO A 416 62.91 9.76 -4.18
C PRO A 416 61.82 10.84 -3.95
N ILE A 417 62.24 12.08 -3.75
CA ILE A 417 61.37 13.20 -3.34
C ILE A 417 61.44 14.31 -4.38
N THR A 418 60.29 14.86 -4.74
CA THR A 418 60.20 16.02 -5.63
C THR A 418 59.67 17.22 -4.86
N LEU A 419 60.42 18.33 -4.86
CA LEU A 419 59.94 19.62 -4.36
C LEU A 419 59.04 20.25 -5.43
N VAL A 420 57.83 20.65 -5.05
CA VAL A 420 56.86 21.23 -6.01
C VAL A 420 56.98 22.74 -6.04
N THR A 421 56.73 23.41 -4.92
CA THR A 421 56.83 24.87 -4.73
C THR A 421 56.84 25.20 -3.23
N GLY A 422 57.65 26.16 -2.77
CA GLY A 422 57.65 26.63 -1.38
C GLY A 422 57.94 25.51 -0.37
N THR A 423 57.00 25.24 0.55
CA THR A 423 57.08 24.21 1.59
C THR A 423 56.26 22.94 1.26
N SER A 424 55.89 22.73 -0.01
CA SER A 424 55.10 21.58 -0.45
C SER A 424 55.95 20.47 -1.08
N TYR A 425 55.88 19.30 -0.46
CA TYR A 425 56.64 18.11 -0.85
C TYR A 425 55.73 17.06 -1.49
N ARG A 426 56.24 16.37 -2.51
CA ARG A 426 55.56 15.22 -3.13
C ARG A 426 56.44 13.98 -3.19
N TRP A 427 55.81 12.84 -2.95
CA TRP A 427 56.40 11.51 -3.09
C TRP A 427 55.60 10.69 -4.11
N ASN A 428 56.26 10.26 -5.17
CA ASN A 428 55.68 9.29 -6.11
C ASN A 428 56.01 7.90 -5.57
N LEU A 429 54.98 7.17 -5.15
CA LEU A 429 55.13 5.83 -4.60
C LEU A 429 55.23 4.80 -5.75
N PRO A 430 56.00 3.71 -5.59
CA PRO A 430 55.87 2.55 -6.46
C PRO A 430 54.46 1.94 -6.34
N PRO A 431 54.05 1.08 -7.28
CA PRO A 431 52.76 0.42 -7.19
C PRO A 431 52.54 -0.27 -5.83
N LEU A 432 51.43 0.05 -5.16
CA LEU A 432 51.07 -0.53 -3.87
C LEU A 432 50.09 -1.67 -4.10
N THR A 433 50.53 -2.91 -3.90
CA THR A 433 49.63 -4.07 -3.91
C THR A 433 48.63 -3.99 -2.76
N VAL A 434 47.54 -4.75 -2.86
CA VAL A 434 46.51 -4.84 -1.81
C VAL A 434 47.16 -5.11 -0.44
N GLY A 435 46.87 -4.26 0.54
CA GLY A 435 47.39 -4.34 1.91
C GLY A 435 48.83 -3.84 2.11
N ALA A 436 49.55 -3.45 1.05
CA ALA A 436 50.88 -2.88 1.16
C ALA A 436 50.83 -1.41 1.58
N GLY A 437 51.89 -0.93 2.22
CA GLY A 437 52.02 0.46 2.62
C GLY A 437 53.46 0.91 2.81
N VAL A 438 53.63 2.22 2.95
CA VAL A 438 54.91 2.89 3.19
C VAL A 438 54.79 3.84 4.36
N VAL A 439 55.92 4.08 5.03
CA VAL A 439 56.02 5.07 6.11
C VAL A 439 56.99 6.16 5.68
N ILE A 440 56.56 7.42 5.81
CA ILE A 440 57.39 8.61 5.55
C ILE A 440 57.51 9.39 6.86
N THR A 441 58.74 9.67 7.27
CA THR A 441 59.01 10.46 8.48
C THR A 441 59.55 11.82 8.10
N ILE A 442 58.88 12.87 8.56
CA ILE A 442 59.22 14.28 8.29
C ILE A 442 59.68 14.92 9.60
N TYR A 443 60.88 15.48 9.59
CA TYR A 443 61.47 16.21 10.69
C TYR A 443 61.39 17.71 10.42
N GLY A 444 61.23 18.50 11.48
CA GLY A 444 61.32 19.95 11.41
C GLY A 444 61.52 20.55 12.79
N ARG A 445 61.41 21.86 12.89
CA ARG A 445 61.35 22.58 14.16
C ARG A 445 60.21 23.58 14.16
N VAL A 446 59.59 23.82 15.31
CA VAL A 446 58.67 24.95 15.48
C VAL A 446 59.47 26.25 15.33
N ALA A 447 58.97 27.19 14.52
CA ALA A 447 59.64 28.46 14.26
C ALA A 447 59.87 29.26 15.57
N ASN A 448 61.04 29.88 15.69
CA ASN A 448 61.36 30.79 16.80
C ASN A 448 60.62 32.12 16.60
N GLY A 449 59.50 32.32 17.30
CA GLY A 449 58.79 33.59 17.38
C GLY A 449 58.59 34.03 18.82
N SER A 450 58.46 35.35 19.07
CA SER A 450 57.96 35.86 20.35
C SER A 450 56.61 35.23 20.67
N VAL A 451 56.31 35.00 21.95
CA VAL A 451 55.01 34.47 22.42
C VAL A 451 53.90 35.40 21.89
N GLY A 452 53.26 35.01 20.77
CA GLY A 452 52.31 35.86 20.03
C GLY A 452 52.38 35.79 18.49
N SER A 453 53.50 35.35 17.87
CA SER A 453 53.62 35.23 16.40
C SER A 453 53.29 33.84 15.84
N VAL A 454 53.28 32.80 16.68
CA VAL A 454 52.94 31.42 16.29
C VAL A 454 51.45 31.20 16.58
N HIS A 455 50.67 30.90 15.54
CA HIS A 455 49.25 30.60 15.66
C HIS A 455 49.06 29.16 16.14
N TRP A 456 48.32 28.95 17.22
CA TRP A 456 48.01 27.63 17.77
C TRP A 456 46.52 27.27 17.59
N PRO A 457 46.18 26.03 17.23
CA PRO A 457 47.08 24.91 16.95
C PRO A 457 47.74 25.03 15.56
N VAL A 458 48.98 24.56 15.44
CA VAL A 458 49.63 24.41 14.12
C VAL A 458 49.16 23.09 13.53
N VAL A 459 48.34 23.13 12.50
CA VAL A 459 47.80 21.94 11.83
C VAL A 459 48.61 21.66 10.58
N ASN A 460 49.12 20.44 10.46
CA ASN A 460 49.76 19.96 9.24
C ASN A 460 48.91 18.86 8.61
N THR A 461 48.54 19.03 7.34
CA THR A 461 47.63 18.13 6.61
C THR A 461 48.37 17.50 5.44
N ALA A 462 48.36 16.18 5.36
CA ALA A 462 48.86 15.43 4.20
C ALA A 462 47.70 14.82 3.42
N SER A 463 47.96 14.56 2.14
CA SER A 463 47.04 13.87 1.24
C SER A 463 47.75 12.78 0.44
N VAL A 464 47.02 11.74 0.03
CA VAL A 464 47.45 10.74 -0.95
C VAL A 464 46.43 10.69 -2.10
N SER A 465 46.88 10.45 -3.33
CA SER A 465 45.99 10.30 -4.48
C SER A 465 46.49 9.21 -5.41
N ASP A 466 45.58 8.43 -5.99
CA ASP A 466 45.83 7.56 -7.14
C ASP A 466 44.69 7.80 -8.16
N PRO A 467 44.97 7.92 -9.47
CA PRO A 467 43.92 8.14 -10.48
C PRO A 467 42.84 7.05 -10.53
N ASP A 468 43.17 5.83 -10.11
CA ASP A 468 42.27 4.69 -10.12
C ASP A 468 41.51 4.52 -8.78
N ASP A 469 41.82 5.34 -7.76
CA ASP A 469 41.11 5.36 -6.49
C ASP A 469 39.81 6.17 -6.60
N ILE A 470 38.69 5.46 -6.45
CA ILE A 470 37.34 6.01 -6.56
C ILE A 470 36.68 6.27 -5.20
N THR A 471 37.42 6.12 -4.10
CA THR A 471 36.94 6.24 -2.71
C THR A 471 37.76 7.27 -1.90
N PRO A 472 37.74 8.57 -2.26
CA PRO A 472 38.68 9.57 -1.72
C PRO A 472 38.51 9.96 -0.24
N GLY A 473 37.61 9.30 0.50
CA GLY A 473 37.17 9.72 1.84
C GLY A 473 38.22 9.58 2.94
N ASN A 474 39.28 8.81 2.71
CA ASN A 474 40.37 8.53 3.65
C ASN A 474 41.74 8.98 3.11
N ASN A 475 41.73 9.81 2.05
CA ASN A 475 42.90 10.23 1.29
C ASN A 475 43.58 11.48 1.88
N THR A 476 43.08 12.00 3.01
CA THR A 476 43.63 13.17 3.70
C THR A 476 43.60 12.97 5.20
N ASP A 477 44.69 13.33 5.89
CA ASP A 477 44.72 13.33 7.36
C ASP A 477 45.64 14.43 7.92
N SER A 478 45.37 14.87 9.15
CA SER A 478 46.02 16.02 9.77
C SER A 478 46.57 15.72 11.16
N ALA A 479 47.79 16.16 11.44
CA ALA A 479 48.36 16.20 12.78
C ALA A 479 48.46 17.63 13.28
N SER A 480 48.04 17.87 14.52
CA SER A 480 48.10 19.19 15.16
C SER A 480 49.21 19.23 16.21
N LEU A 481 50.06 20.26 16.16
CA LEU A 481 50.89 20.61 17.30
C LEU A 481 50.08 21.52 18.24
N GLY A 482 50.04 21.16 19.52
CA GLY A 482 49.44 21.96 20.58
C GLY A 482 47.91 21.93 20.64
N LYS A 483 47.37 22.39 21.78
CA LYS A 483 45.93 22.68 21.96
C LYS A 483 45.72 24.20 21.85
N ALA A 484 44.58 24.64 21.35
CA ALA A 484 44.21 26.05 21.44
C ALA A 484 44.10 26.44 22.93
N TYR A 485 45.03 27.24 23.45
CA TYR A 485 44.91 27.83 24.77
C TYR A 485 44.13 29.13 24.67
N VAL A 486 42.88 29.13 25.13
CA VAL A 486 42.17 30.37 25.44
C VAL A 486 42.64 30.82 26.82
N TYR A 487 43.49 31.84 26.88
CA TYR A 487 43.86 32.46 28.15
C TYR A 487 42.73 33.39 28.61
N LEU A 488 41.79 32.87 29.40
CA LEU A 488 40.86 33.69 30.17
C LEU A 488 41.53 34.08 31.50
N PRO A 489 41.53 35.37 31.90
CA PRO A 489 42.02 35.77 33.21
C PRO A 489 41.14 35.14 34.31
N LEU A 490 41.80 34.50 35.28
CA LEU A 490 41.18 33.77 36.38
C LEU A 490 40.38 34.71 37.29
N ILE A 491 39.04 34.63 37.24
CA ILE A 491 38.16 35.06 38.33
C ILE A 491 37.48 33.82 38.92
N LEU A 492 37.72 33.62 40.22
CA LEU A 492 37.00 32.66 41.05
C LEU A 492 35.58 33.21 41.33
N ARG A 493 34.52 32.49 40.92
CA ARG A 493 33.25 32.22 41.66
C ARG A 493 32.00 32.03 40.76
N THR A 494 31.43 30.83 40.86
CA THR A 494 29.99 30.45 40.99
C THR A 494 28.98 30.63 39.84
N TRP A 495 28.14 29.59 39.70
CA TRP A 495 26.72 29.57 39.26
C TRP A 495 25.91 30.87 39.52
N PRO A 496 24.74 31.15 38.84
CA PRO A 496 23.81 30.19 38.19
C PRO A 496 23.26 30.57 36.78
N PRO A 497 22.55 29.65 36.06
CA PRO A 497 21.83 29.93 34.81
C PRO A 497 20.31 30.25 34.97
N VAL A 498 19.74 30.21 36.18
CA VAL A 498 18.32 30.58 36.47
C VAL A 498 18.22 31.94 37.17
N PRO A 499 17.05 32.62 37.19
CA PRO A 499 16.89 33.93 37.83
C PRO A 499 17.30 33.93 39.31
N GLY A 500 17.77 35.09 39.80
CA GLY A 500 17.96 35.31 41.24
C GLY A 500 16.63 35.28 42.01
N ALA A 501 16.69 35.17 43.34
CA ALA A 501 15.50 35.33 44.17
C ALA A 501 15.11 36.82 44.24
N ALA A 502 13.87 37.15 43.92
CA ALA A 502 13.32 38.49 44.17
C ALA A 502 13.18 38.74 45.68
N THR A 503 13.04 39.99 46.09
CA THR A 503 12.77 40.36 47.49
C THR A 503 11.38 40.98 47.57
N LEU A 504 10.49 40.38 48.36
CA LEU A 504 9.19 40.97 48.67
C LEU A 504 9.37 42.14 49.64
N ASN A 505 8.82 43.28 49.25
CA ASN A 505 8.74 44.46 50.11
C ASN A 505 7.74 44.22 51.24
N ALA A 506 7.88 44.94 52.35
CA ALA A 506 6.88 44.88 53.42
C ALA A 506 5.51 45.28 52.87
N ILE A 507 4.48 44.51 53.22
CA ILE A 507 3.10 44.76 52.80
C ILE A 507 2.48 45.66 53.86
N ASP A 508 2.02 46.83 53.44
CA ASP A 508 1.26 47.75 54.28
C ASP A 508 -0.24 47.59 53.96
N ASN A 509 -1.05 47.47 55.01
CA ASN A 509 -2.51 47.35 54.98
C ASN A 509 -3.08 48.04 56.23
N SER A 510 -2.50 49.20 56.58
CA SER A 510 -2.82 49.94 57.81
C SER A 510 -4.16 50.68 57.76
N ASP A 511 -4.71 50.90 56.56
CA ASP A 511 -6.04 51.46 56.32
C ASP A 511 -7.18 50.45 56.52
N GLY A 512 -6.90 49.14 56.39
CA GLY A 512 -7.83 48.06 56.70
C GLY A 512 -9.02 47.94 55.74
N ASP A 513 -8.90 48.48 54.53
CA ASP A 513 -9.96 48.55 53.51
C ASP A 513 -10.13 47.26 52.67
N GLU A 514 -9.45 46.18 53.08
CA GLU A 514 -9.34 44.86 52.44
C GLU A 514 -8.46 44.81 51.18
N ASN A 515 -7.88 45.94 50.74
CA ASN A 515 -7.03 46.00 49.56
C ASN A 515 -5.60 46.39 49.94
N TYR A 516 -4.62 45.66 49.41
CA TYR A 516 -3.22 45.99 49.64
C TYR A 516 -2.36 45.62 48.45
N THR A 517 -1.28 46.39 48.25
CA THR A 517 -0.34 46.14 47.16
C THR A 517 0.78 45.22 47.64
N VAL A 518 0.96 44.10 46.93
CA VAL A 518 2.12 43.23 47.10
C VAL A 518 3.13 43.58 46.02
N SER A 519 4.31 44.05 46.41
CA SER A 519 5.39 44.45 45.49
C SER A 519 6.73 43.80 45.84
N TRP A 520 7.58 43.62 44.84
CA TRP A 520 8.89 43.00 44.98
C TRP A 520 9.94 43.70 44.11
N SER A 521 11.21 43.48 44.46
CA SER A 521 12.33 43.90 43.63
C SER A 521 12.41 43.06 42.35
N ALA A 522 12.85 43.69 41.25
CA ALA A 522 13.18 42.94 40.04
C ALA A 522 14.35 41.97 40.34
N ALA A 523 14.14 40.68 40.11
CA ALA A 523 15.18 39.66 40.17
C ALA A 523 16.05 39.72 38.92
N ASP A 524 17.37 39.59 39.10
CA ASP A 524 18.31 39.50 38.00
C ASP A 524 17.91 38.35 37.04
N ARG A 525 17.88 38.66 35.74
CA ARG A 525 17.55 37.73 34.64
C ARG A 525 16.15 37.11 34.69
N ALA A 526 15.23 37.59 35.53
CA ALA A 526 13.83 37.21 35.46
C ALA A 526 13.13 37.95 34.32
N THR A 527 12.39 37.21 33.51
CA THR A 527 11.52 37.75 32.45
C THR A 527 10.06 37.80 32.86
N THR A 528 9.66 36.95 33.81
CA THR A 528 8.31 36.88 34.40
C THR A 528 8.41 36.50 35.88
N TYR A 529 7.32 36.70 36.61
CA TYR A 529 7.18 36.39 38.03
C TYR A 529 5.93 35.55 38.30
N LEU A 530 6.02 34.69 39.30
CA LEU A 530 4.91 33.95 39.89
C LEU A 530 4.80 34.33 41.37
N LEU A 531 3.70 35.00 41.75
CA LEU A 531 3.36 35.31 43.13
C LEU A 531 2.41 34.23 43.67
N GLN A 532 2.76 33.66 44.81
CA GLN A 532 1.90 32.75 45.56
C GLN A 532 1.39 33.40 46.83
N GLU A 533 0.17 33.01 47.18
CA GLU A 533 -0.53 33.37 48.40
C GLU A 533 -0.91 32.11 49.16
N ALA A 534 -0.80 32.12 50.49
CA ALA A 534 -1.23 31.05 51.37
C ALA A 534 -1.78 31.61 52.68
N THR A 535 -2.60 30.84 53.41
CA THR A 535 -3.01 31.21 54.78
C THR A 535 -2.13 30.56 55.85
N ASN A 536 -1.05 29.90 55.44
CA ASN A 536 0.00 29.41 56.34
C ASN A 536 1.40 29.69 55.78
N SER A 537 2.37 29.86 56.67
CA SER A 537 3.75 30.22 56.33
C SER A 537 4.55 29.09 55.66
N SER A 538 4.04 27.84 55.70
CA SER A 538 4.66 26.70 55.00
C SER A 538 4.23 26.58 53.54
N PHE A 539 3.26 27.41 53.10
CA PHE A 539 2.70 27.40 51.75
C PHE A 539 2.09 26.05 51.35
N SER A 540 1.61 25.27 52.31
CA SER A 540 1.00 23.94 52.02
C SER A 540 -0.37 24.05 51.35
N ASN A 541 -1.02 25.21 51.44
CA ASN A 541 -2.30 25.52 50.78
C ASN A 541 -2.16 26.69 49.78
N ALA A 542 -0.98 26.85 49.18
CA ALA A 542 -0.69 27.98 48.33
C ALA A 542 -1.54 27.99 47.04
N THR A 543 -2.01 29.18 46.67
CA THR A 543 -2.65 29.49 45.40
C THR A 543 -1.84 30.54 44.65
N THR A 544 -2.05 30.67 43.34
CA THR A 544 -1.37 31.70 42.52
C THR A 544 -2.15 33.00 42.58
N ALA A 545 -1.55 34.02 43.19
CA ALA A 545 -2.13 35.36 43.26
C ALA A 545 -1.81 36.20 42.00
N TYR A 546 -0.65 35.97 41.38
CA TYR A 546 -0.27 36.68 40.15
C TYR A 546 0.73 35.88 39.31
N SER A 547 0.63 35.99 37.97
CA SER A 547 1.68 35.55 37.05
C SER A 547 1.79 36.53 35.88
N GLY A 548 3.00 37.07 35.64
CA GLY A 548 3.22 38.06 34.59
C GLY A 548 4.55 38.80 34.74
N THR A 549 4.72 39.92 34.04
CA THR A 549 6.00 40.67 33.99
C THR A 549 6.10 41.79 35.01
N ALA A 550 4.99 42.17 35.67
CA ALA A 550 4.99 43.24 36.65
C ALA A 550 5.74 42.84 37.93
N THR A 551 6.20 43.83 38.69
CA THR A 551 6.85 43.67 39.99
C THR A 551 5.97 44.12 41.16
N SER A 552 4.68 44.32 40.91
CA SER A 552 3.66 44.63 41.92
C SER A 552 2.28 44.23 41.43
N VAL A 553 1.42 43.84 42.36
CA VAL A 553 0.00 43.52 42.11
C VAL A 553 -0.85 44.00 43.30
N GLU A 554 -2.03 44.53 43.00
CA GLU A 554 -3.05 44.84 44.01
C GLU A 554 -3.83 43.57 44.34
N ILE A 555 -3.94 43.25 45.63
CA ILE A 555 -4.71 42.13 46.14
C ILE A 555 -5.97 42.67 46.77
N THR A 556 -7.12 42.08 46.41
CA THR A 556 -8.45 42.49 46.85
C THR A 556 -9.30 41.27 47.23
N GLY A 557 -10.28 41.44 48.10
CA GLY A 557 -11.30 40.40 48.38
C GLY A 557 -10.86 39.30 49.33
N GLN A 558 -9.87 39.57 50.18
CA GLN A 558 -9.38 38.64 51.18
C GLN A 558 -10.24 38.63 52.44
N ALA A 559 -10.38 37.45 53.06
CA ALA A 559 -11.21 37.31 54.24
C ALA A 559 -10.60 38.05 55.45
N ARG A 560 -11.40 38.89 56.10
CA ARG A 560 -11.03 39.57 57.35
C ARG A 560 -10.72 38.56 58.47
N GLY A 561 -9.83 38.95 59.39
CA GLY A 561 -9.35 38.12 60.50
C GLY A 561 -8.30 37.07 60.10
N VAL A 562 -7.94 36.98 58.82
CA VAL A 562 -6.98 35.99 58.31
C VAL A 562 -5.63 36.65 58.02
N THR A 563 -4.55 35.96 58.39
CA THR A 563 -3.19 36.32 57.97
C THR A 563 -2.83 35.59 56.68
N TYR A 564 -2.52 36.36 55.64
CA TYR A 564 -2.06 35.86 54.36
C TYR A 564 -0.54 35.97 54.25
N TYR A 565 0.08 34.97 53.64
CA TYR A 565 1.51 34.85 53.42
C TYR A 565 1.79 34.86 51.93
N TYR A 566 2.77 35.65 51.51
CA TYR A 566 3.17 35.80 50.11
C TYR A 566 4.63 35.42 49.88
N ARG A 567 4.89 34.80 48.73
CA ARG A 567 6.24 34.58 48.20
C ARG A 567 6.21 34.70 46.67
N VAL A 568 7.29 35.20 46.08
CA VAL A 568 7.40 35.38 44.63
C VAL A 568 8.65 34.71 44.07
N GLN A 569 8.56 34.18 42.85
CA GLN A 569 9.66 33.52 42.14
C GLN A 569 9.80 34.09 40.73
N GLY A 570 11.03 34.42 40.33
CA GLY A 570 11.35 34.87 38.98
C GLY A 570 11.55 33.68 38.02
N HIS A 571 11.14 33.83 36.77
CA HIS A 571 11.24 32.81 35.71
C HIS A 571 11.88 33.38 34.44
N ASN A 572 12.65 32.56 33.74
CA ASN A 572 13.14 32.84 32.39
C ASN A 572 13.16 31.57 31.53
N SER A 573 13.66 31.66 30.30
CA SER A 573 13.74 30.55 29.34
C SER A 573 14.54 29.33 29.83
N TRP A 574 15.34 29.48 30.89
CA TRP A 574 16.17 28.43 31.49
C TRP A 574 15.56 27.79 32.74
N GLY A 575 14.48 28.36 33.28
CA GLY A 575 13.73 27.82 34.41
C GLY A 575 13.43 28.83 35.51
N ALA A 576 12.94 28.28 36.63
CA ALA A 576 12.53 29.05 37.80
C ALA A 576 13.70 29.32 38.74
N GLY A 577 13.79 30.55 39.26
CA GLY A 577 14.76 30.97 40.27
C GLY A 577 14.40 30.51 41.69
N GLY A 578 15.09 31.01 42.71
CA GLY A 578 14.68 30.82 44.11
C GLY A 578 13.41 31.60 44.47
N TRP A 579 12.62 31.10 45.42
CA TRP A 579 11.54 31.87 46.05
C TRP A 579 12.11 33.02 46.88
N SER A 580 11.39 34.14 46.94
CA SER A 580 11.71 35.29 47.79
C SER A 580 11.64 34.98 49.28
N ASN A 581 12.01 35.97 50.11
CA ASN A 581 11.53 36.04 51.50
C ASN A 581 9.99 35.99 51.54
N ILE A 582 9.45 35.52 52.66
CA ILE A 582 8.01 35.50 52.90
C ILE A 582 7.62 36.81 53.58
N GLN A 583 6.56 37.45 53.09
CA GLN A 583 5.90 38.55 53.78
C GLN A 583 4.49 38.14 54.14
N SER A 584 4.00 38.61 55.27
CA SER A 584 2.65 38.33 55.72
C SER A 584 1.92 39.62 56.03
N VAL A 585 0.61 39.60 55.82
CA VAL A 585 -0.29 40.70 56.15
C VAL A 585 -1.53 40.14 56.82
N LEU A 586 -1.92 40.76 57.94
CA LEU A 586 -3.20 40.50 58.58
C LEU A 586 -4.23 41.40 57.93
N VAL A 587 -5.34 40.82 57.46
CA VAL A 587 -6.52 41.61 57.09
C VAL A 587 -7.32 41.80 58.38
N PRO A 588 -7.37 43.01 58.96
CA PRO A 588 -8.00 43.22 60.27
C PRO A 588 -9.49 42.89 60.24
N GLU A 589 -10.03 42.38 61.35
CA GLU A 589 -11.47 42.33 61.55
C GLU A 589 -12.01 43.77 61.66
N LEU A 590 -13.26 44.00 61.23
CA LEU A 590 -13.92 45.25 61.58
C LEU A 590 -14.09 45.29 63.09
N ASP A 591 -13.52 46.30 63.74
CA ASP A 591 -13.86 46.56 65.15
C ASP A 591 -15.38 46.67 65.26
N PRO A 592 -16.03 45.91 66.18
CA PRO A 592 -17.45 46.10 66.42
C PRO A 592 -17.65 47.51 66.96
N VAL A 593 -18.38 48.34 66.19
CA VAL A 593 -18.74 49.71 66.57
C VAL A 593 -19.32 49.72 67.98
N VAL A 594 -18.54 50.16 68.96
CA VAL A 594 -19.05 50.56 70.26
C VAL A 594 -19.70 51.92 70.06
N ASN A 595 -21.02 51.91 70.08
CA ASN A 595 -21.87 53.09 70.12
C ASN A 595 -21.48 53.97 71.33
N GLY A 596 -21.08 55.20 71.09
CA GLY A 596 -20.73 56.16 72.14
C GLY A 596 -20.45 57.54 71.58
N ASP A 597 -21.52 58.32 71.45
CA ASP A 597 -21.63 59.78 71.49
C ASP A 597 -20.37 60.62 71.21
N PHE A 598 -20.46 61.55 70.25
CA PHE A 598 -20.55 62.97 70.59
C PHE A 598 -20.98 63.79 69.38
N GLU A 599 -22.03 64.56 69.60
CA GLU A 599 -22.60 65.53 68.69
C GLU A 599 -21.71 66.75 68.40
N SER A 600 -22.01 67.34 67.24
CA SER A 600 -22.14 68.79 66.97
C SER A 600 -20.91 69.62 66.58
N GLY A 601 -21.05 70.28 65.41
CA GLY A 601 -20.15 71.28 64.83
C GLY A 601 -20.01 71.14 63.30
N THR A 602 -21.08 71.03 62.49
CA THR A 602 -21.95 72.12 61.98
C THR A 602 -21.35 72.99 60.85
N TYR A 603 -21.70 72.60 59.60
CA TYR A 603 -21.96 73.35 58.32
C TYR A 603 -20.83 74.12 57.61
N GLY A 604 -20.74 74.19 56.27
CA GLY A 604 -21.53 73.76 55.09
C GLY A 604 -20.71 74.14 53.82
N TRP A 605 -21.10 74.01 52.54
CA TRP A 605 -22.37 73.92 51.82
C TRP A 605 -22.06 73.54 50.34
N THR A 606 -22.93 72.72 49.71
CA THR A 606 -23.49 72.69 48.29
C THR A 606 -22.63 72.94 47.03
N GLU A 607 -22.96 72.55 45.80
CA GLU A 607 -24.10 71.95 45.03
C GLU A 607 -23.45 71.53 43.67
N TYR A 608 -23.72 70.38 43.04
CA TYR A 608 -24.85 70.04 42.17
C TYR A 608 -24.86 68.54 41.90
#